data_AF-A0A942IYK2-F1
#
_entry.id   AF-A0A942IYK2-F1
#
_cell.length_a   1.000
_cell.length_b   1.000
_cell.length_c   1.000
_cell.angle_alpha   90.00
_cell.angle_beta   90.00
_cell.angle_gamma   90.00
#
_symmetry.space_group_name_H-M   'P 1'
#
loop_
_entity.id
_entity.type
_entity.pdbx_description
1 polymer ?
#
loop_
_entity_poly.entity_id
_entity_poly.type
_entity_poly.pdbx_seq_one_letter_code
_entity_poly.pdbx_strand_id
1 'polypeptide(L)'
;MTGTKIYGRASFKEIPPVVQRILQSLKDYRFGHGREEFHQASDHRRIARLMKQAPCSPFTIIIEEELLDPSHFWDKRYVKITTEQIMSELDEIVLRYFEREINARMAEFLEHDRDAENRYFRKLLKEYYPQARRILRDQYKELYPRAWKKKFTMEKISKPRKKRRRERLYAIPEPLNYWDSRNSYQQYFALPEYKVLWQGGGGSSGQRETQSKLGFAFALFNQIQAIPSHIFVYDKDNILQYVDTLKKLCLAPTDMGSNYHLNHKEMQQLLRDTLRVERGSIIEPIRAIEVSLFFENGSKGSSAS
;
A
#
# COMPACT_ATOMS: atom_id res chain seq x y z
N MET A 1 4.21 -28.51 -1.72
CA MET A 1 4.73 -28.10 -3.03
C MET A 1 6.24 -28.18 -2.93
N THR A 2 6.87 -28.96 -3.80
CA THR A 2 8.34 -29.15 -3.87
C THR A 2 8.96 -28.37 -5.03
N GLY A 3 8.23 -27.43 -5.63
CA GLY A 3 8.70 -26.58 -6.72
C GLY A 3 7.80 -25.35 -6.91
N THR A 4 8.26 -24.41 -7.74
CA THR A 4 7.53 -23.19 -8.10
C THR A 4 6.33 -23.54 -9.00
N LYS A 5 5.15 -23.04 -8.63
CA LYS A 5 3.94 -23.13 -9.44
C LYS A 5 3.69 -21.79 -10.12
N ILE A 6 3.57 -21.82 -11.44
CA ILE A 6 3.37 -20.63 -12.28
C ILE A 6 1.94 -20.65 -12.81
N TYR A 7 1.18 -19.59 -12.54
CA TYR A 7 -0.15 -19.37 -13.06
C TYR A 7 -0.09 -18.31 -14.15
N GLY A 8 0.00 -18.76 -15.42
CA GLY A 8 -0.14 -17.84 -16.55
C GLY A 8 -1.57 -17.29 -16.67
N ARG A 9 -1.75 -16.24 -17.47
CA ARG A 9 -3.07 -15.61 -17.70
C ARG A 9 -4.21 -16.56 -18.05
N ALA A 10 -3.94 -17.62 -18.81
CA ALA A 10 -4.94 -18.62 -19.17
C ALA A 10 -5.54 -19.36 -17.94
N SER A 11 -4.87 -19.29 -16.78
CA SER A 11 -5.35 -19.86 -15.52
C SER A 11 -6.25 -18.92 -14.73
N PHE A 12 -6.32 -17.64 -15.11
CA PHE A 12 -7.16 -16.66 -14.43
C PHE A 12 -8.60 -16.86 -14.86
N LYS A 13 -9.49 -16.99 -13.87
CA LYS A 13 -10.86 -17.47 -14.09
C LYS A 13 -11.86 -16.71 -13.26
N GLU A 14 -13.13 -16.93 -13.55
CA GLU A 14 -14.22 -16.43 -12.72
C GLU A 14 -14.11 -16.95 -11.28
N ILE A 15 -14.56 -16.13 -10.34
CA ILE A 15 -14.48 -16.44 -8.92
C ILE A 15 -15.45 -17.60 -8.60
N PRO A 16 -14.97 -18.75 -8.07
CA PRO A 16 -15.85 -19.87 -7.76
C PRO A 16 -16.89 -19.51 -6.69
N PRO A 17 -18.11 -20.10 -6.71
CA PRO A 17 -19.18 -19.75 -5.76
C PRO A 17 -18.81 -19.88 -4.28
N VAL A 18 -17.95 -20.85 -3.94
CA VAL A 18 -17.44 -20.99 -2.57
C VAL A 18 -16.58 -19.80 -2.13
N VAL A 19 -15.75 -19.28 -3.04
CA VAL A 19 -14.89 -18.12 -2.77
C VAL A 19 -15.71 -16.83 -2.77
N GLN A 20 -16.71 -16.72 -3.66
CA GLN A 20 -17.65 -15.59 -3.63
C GLN A 20 -18.37 -15.48 -2.28
N ARG A 21 -18.81 -16.61 -1.71
CA ARG A 21 -19.43 -16.63 -0.37
C ARG A 21 -18.46 -16.17 0.73
N ILE A 22 -17.18 -16.54 0.64
CA ILE A 22 -16.16 -16.03 1.57
C ILE A 22 -16.05 -14.51 1.45
N LEU A 23 -15.89 -13.97 0.23
CA LEU A 23 -15.79 -12.52 0.00
C LEU A 23 -17.03 -11.78 0.50
N GLN A 24 -18.23 -12.31 0.24
CA GLN A 24 -19.49 -11.72 0.70
C GLN A 24 -19.65 -11.75 2.23
N SER A 25 -19.10 -12.77 2.89
CA SER A 25 -19.13 -12.86 4.36
C SER A 25 -18.29 -11.78 5.04
N LEU A 26 -17.30 -11.22 4.33
CA LEU A 26 -16.40 -10.21 4.88
C LEU A 26 -17.09 -8.88 5.17
N LYS A 27 -18.26 -8.61 4.59
CA LYS A 27 -19.04 -7.38 4.84
C LYS A 27 -19.31 -7.10 6.32
N ASP A 28 -19.35 -8.16 7.13
CA ASP A 28 -19.62 -8.05 8.58
C ASP A 28 -18.33 -7.89 9.40
N TYR A 29 -17.17 -7.80 8.76
CA TYR A 29 -15.86 -7.72 9.39
C TYR A 29 -15.47 -6.26 9.58
N ARG A 30 -14.70 -6.00 10.64
CA ARG A 30 -14.12 -4.68 10.90
C ARG A 30 -12.64 -4.67 10.57
N PHE A 31 -12.17 -3.60 9.94
CA PHE A 31 -10.75 -3.36 9.79
C PHE A 31 -10.09 -3.06 11.14
N GLY A 32 -8.88 -3.57 11.32
CA GLY A 32 -8.06 -3.27 12.49
C GLY A 32 -8.22 -4.33 13.57
N HIS A 33 -8.22 -3.93 14.83
CA HIS A 33 -7.86 -4.84 15.91
C HIS A 33 -9.02 -5.70 16.45
N GLY A 34 -10.27 -5.45 16.07
CA GLY A 34 -11.41 -6.21 16.62
C GLY A 34 -11.52 -6.08 18.14
N ARG A 35 -11.20 -7.17 18.87
CA ARG A 35 -11.15 -7.17 20.35
C ARG A 35 -9.95 -6.36 20.85
N GLU A 36 -10.12 -5.73 22.01
CA GLU A 36 -9.09 -4.93 22.70
C GLU A 36 -7.75 -5.70 22.87
N GLU A 37 -7.82 -7.02 23.08
CA GLU A 37 -6.64 -7.87 23.28
C GLU A 37 -5.69 -7.90 22.07
N PHE A 38 -6.26 -7.91 20.85
CA PHE A 38 -5.50 -7.83 19.60
C PHE A 38 -5.02 -6.39 19.33
N HIS A 39 -5.67 -5.38 19.94
CA HIS A 39 -5.21 -4.00 19.87
C HIS A 39 -3.95 -3.79 20.71
N GLN A 40 -3.94 -4.39 21.89
CA GLN A 40 -2.81 -4.36 22.83
C GLN A 40 -1.69 -5.35 22.46
N ALA A 41 -1.85 -6.13 21.40
CA ALA A 41 -0.83 -7.06 20.94
C ALA A 41 0.31 -6.31 20.23
N SER A 42 1.38 -6.06 20.99
CA SER A 42 2.58 -5.35 20.53
C SER A 42 3.43 -6.14 19.52
N ASP A 43 3.30 -7.47 19.48
CA ASP A 43 4.15 -8.34 18.67
C ASP A 43 3.42 -9.54 18.04
N HIS A 44 4.08 -10.16 17.06
CA HIS A 44 3.56 -11.30 16.31
C HIS A 44 3.32 -12.55 17.18
N ARG A 45 4.09 -12.75 18.26
CA ARG A 45 3.96 -13.91 19.16
C ARG A 45 2.70 -13.79 20.00
N ARG A 46 2.38 -12.59 20.48
CA ARG A 46 1.16 -12.31 21.25
C ARG A 46 -0.08 -12.49 20.39
N ILE A 47 -0.08 -12.00 19.14
CA ILE A 47 -1.16 -12.26 18.18
C ILE A 47 -1.34 -13.77 17.97
N ALA A 48 -0.25 -14.50 17.69
CA ALA A 48 -0.32 -15.95 17.49
C ALA A 48 -0.80 -16.70 18.74
N ARG A 49 -0.48 -16.24 19.96
CA ARG A 49 -1.01 -16.80 21.21
C ARG A 49 -2.51 -16.57 21.34
N LEU A 50 -2.99 -15.36 21.06
CA LEU A 50 -4.43 -15.04 21.08
C LEU A 50 -5.20 -15.93 20.09
N MET A 51 -4.67 -16.13 18.88
CA MET A 51 -5.24 -17.05 17.89
C MET A 51 -5.32 -18.50 18.39
N LYS A 52 -4.45 -18.93 19.31
CA LYS A 52 -4.45 -20.29 19.88
C LYS A 52 -5.42 -20.47 21.05
N GLN A 53 -5.95 -19.39 21.62
CA GLN A 53 -6.82 -19.47 22.80
C GLN A 53 -8.22 -20.00 22.47
N ALA A 54 -8.65 -19.88 21.21
CA ALA A 54 -9.90 -20.44 20.73
C ALA A 54 -9.67 -21.12 19.38
N PRO A 55 -10.46 -22.16 19.01
CA PRO A 55 -10.46 -22.68 17.66
C PRO A 55 -10.73 -21.54 16.68
N CYS A 56 -9.79 -21.29 15.77
CA CYS A 56 -9.97 -20.32 14.70
C CYS A 56 -9.54 -20.88 13.35
N SER A 57 -10.15 -20.33 12.29
CA SER A 57 -9.97 -20.76 10.90
C SER A 57 -9.46 -19.57 10.09
N PRO A 58 -8.25 -19.06 10.41
CA PRO A 58 -7.68 -17.92 9.70
C PRO A 58 -7.55 -18.24 8.21
N PHE A 59 -7.63 -17.20 7.40
CA PHE A 59 -7.25 -17.27 5.99
C PHE A 59 -6.63 -15.95 5.54
N THR A 60 -5.94 -15.98 4.39
CA THR A 60 -5.45 -14.76 3.77
C THR A 60 -6.06 -14.56 2.39
N ILE A 61 -6.17 -13.29 1.99
CA ILE A 61 -6.53 -12.89 0.64
C ILE A 61 -5.40 -12.03 0.11
N ILE A 62 -4.83 -12.41 -1.03
CA ILE A 62 -3.85 -11.62 -1.76
C ILE A 62 -4.53 -11.16 -3.04
N ILE A 63 -4.45 -9.87 -3.31
CA ILE A 63 -4.94 -9.27 -4.55
C ILE A 63 -3.76 -8.56 -5.18
N GLU A 64 -3.42 -8.93 -6.41
CA GLU A 64 -2.46 -8.22 -7.25
C GLU A 64 -3.21 -7.26 -8.18
N GLU A 65 -2.60 -6.12 -8.50
CA GLU A 65 -3.23 -5.11 -9.35
C GLU A 65 -2.39 -4.79 -10.60
N GLU A 66 -3.01 -4.93 -11.77
CA GLU A 66 -2.51 -4.34 -13.00
C GLU A 66 -2.87 -2.86 -13.11
N LEU A 67 -2.02 -2.09 -13.78
CA LEU A 67 -2.37 -0.72 -14.16
C LEU A 67 -3.65 -0.73 -15.00
N LEU A 68 -4.61 0.09 -14.59
CA LEU A 68 -5.85 0.31 -15.32
C LEU A 68 -5.53 0.79 -16.76
N ASP A 69 -6.26 0.27 -17.75
CA ASP A 69 -6.08 0.66 -19.15
C ASP A 69 -6.31 2.19 -19.30
N PRO A 70 -5.42 2.93 -19.98
CA PRO A 70 -5.57 4.39 -20.14
C PRO A 70 -6.89 4.82 -20.77
N SER A 71 -7.53 3.95 -21.55
CA SER A 71 -8.87 4.21 -22.11
C SER A 71 -9.95 4.37 -21.03
N HIS A 72 -9.76 3.79 -19.84
CA HIS A 72 -10.70 3.86 -18.71
C HIS A 72 -10.44 5.04 -17.76
N PHE A 73 -9.33 5.78 -17.90
CA PHE A 73 -8.91 6.83 -16.96
C PHE A 73 -9.88 8.01 -16.80
N TRP A 74 -10.84 8.15 -17.71
CA TRP A 74 -11.82 9.24 -17.70
C TRP A 74 -13.26 8.74 -17.58
N ASP A 75 -13.45 7.43 -17.58
CA ASP A 75 -14.76 6.83 -17.50
C ASP A 75 -15.14 6.61 -16.03
N LYS A 76 -16.22 7.28 -15.61
CA LYS A 76 -16.72 7.28 -14.22
C LYS A 76 -17.21 5.91 -13.75
N ARG A 77 -17.42 4.95 -14.67
CA ARG A 77 -17.71 3.56 -14.33
C ARG A 77 -16.52 2.85 -13.69
N TYR A 78 -15.30 3.28 -14.03
CA TYR A 78 -14.05 2.65 -13.58
C TYR A 78 -13.28 3.50 -12.57
N VAL A 79 -13.46 4.82 -12.58
CA VAL A 79 -12.72 5.74 -11.71
C VAL A 79 -13.60 6.78 -11.03
N LYS A 80 -13.29 7.06 -9.76
CA LYS A 80 -13.74 8.25 -9.05
C LYS A 80 -12.76 9.39 -9.36
N ILE A 81 -13.26 10.44 -10.00
CA ILE A 81 -12.46 11.63 -10.32
C ILE A 81 -12.75 12.70 -9.28
N THR A 82 -11.75 13.02 -8.47
CA THR A 82 -11.81 14.12 -7.51
C THR A 82 -10.91 15.26 -7.98
N THR A 83 -11.27 16.49 -7.64
CA THR A 83 -10.43 17.67 -7.88
C THR A 83 -10.05 18.25 -6.54
N GLU A 84 -8.76 18.24 -6.23
CA GLU A 84 -8.21 18.88 -5.04
C GLU A 84 -7.55 20.20 -5.43
N GLN A 85 -7.70 21.20 -4.56
CA GLN A 85 -6.91 22.41 -4.66
C GLN A 85 -5.56 22.15 -4.01
N ILE A 86 -4.50 22.29 -4.79
CA ILE A 86 -3.12 22.21 -4.33
C ILE A 86 -2.51 23.60 -4.28
N MET A 87 -1.41 23.73 -3.54
CA MET A 87 -0.69 24.98 -3.40
C MET A 87 -0.16 25.53 -4.74
N SER A 88 0.17 26.82 -4.73
CA SER A 88 0.78 27.49 -5.88
C SER A 88 2.15 26.89 -6.19
N GLU A 89 2.65 27.08 -7.41
CA GLU A 89 4.01 26.62 -7.75
C GLU A 89 5.07 27.36 -6.93
N LEU A 90 4.82 28.63 -6.60
CA LEU A 90 5.67 29.40 -5.70
C LEU A 90 5.76 28.77 -4.32
N ASP A 91 4.63 28.48 -3.68
CA ASP A 91 4.62 27.86 -2.35
C ASP A 91 5.26 26.46 -2.38
N GLU A 92 5.03 25.68 -3.44
CA GLU A 92 5.65 24.36 -3.61
C GLU A 92 7.18 24.46 -3.69
N ILE A 93 7.72 25.42 -4.45
CA ILE A 93 9.17 25.63 -4.51
C ILE A 93 9.71 26.14 -3.17
N VAL A 94 8.99 27.05 -2.51
CA VAL A 94 9.41 27.54 -1.20
C VAL A 94 9.55 26.38 -0.22
N LEU A 95 8.52 25.54 -0.11
CA LEU A 95 8.58 24.37 0.77
C LEU A 95 9.64 23.38 0.32
N ARG A 96 9.78 23.09 -0.97
CA ARG A 96 10.77 22.13 -1.46
C ARG A 96 12.22 22.52 -1.12
N TYR A 97 12.56 23.80 -1.16
CA TYR A 97 13.95 24.26 -1.00
C TYR A 97 14.25 24.85 0.38
N PHE A 98 13.25 25.34 1.10
CA PHE A 98 13.44 26.06 2.36
C PHE A 98 12.69 25.39 3.54
N GLU A 99 12.18 24.16 3.39
CA GLU A 99 11.41 23.44 4.42
C GLU A 99 12.08 23.50 5.80
N ARG A 100 13.37 23.18 5.86
CA ARG A 100 14.11 23.08 7.14
C ARG A 100 14.18 24.42 7.86
N GLU A 101 14.49 25.48 7.13
CA GLU A 101 14.60 26.84 7.68
C GLU A 101 13.22 27.37 8.11
N ILE A 102 12.20 27.10 7.30
CA ILE A 102 10.81 27.45 7.61
C ILE A 102 10.35 26.71 8.87
N ASN A 103 10.62 25.41 8.98
CA ASN A 103 10.25 24.61 10.13
C ASN A 103 10.95 25.08 11.41
N ALA A 104 12.24 25.46 11.34
CA ALA A 104 12.95 26.03 12.48
C ALA A 104 12.31 27.34 12.96
N ARG A 105 12.03 28.27 12.03
CA ARG A 105 11.39 29.56 12.35
C ARG A 105 9.94 29.37 12.83
N MET A 106 9.22 28.38 12.32
CA MET A 106 7.89 28.01 12.80
C MET A 106 7.95 27.43 14.22
N ALA A 107 8.95 26.60 14.52
CA ALA A 107 9.12 26.04 15.87
C ALA A 107 9.37 27.16 16.90
N GLU A 108 10.30 28.08 16.61
CA GLU A 108 10.55 29.26 17.46
C GLU A 108 9.29 30.12 17.65
N PHE A 109 8.49 30.32 16.60
CA PHE A 109 7.24 31.07 16.69
C PHE A 109 6.20 30.38 17.59
N LEU A 110 6.03 29.06 17.43
CA LEU A 110 5.04 28.27 18.18
C LEU A 110 5.38 28.11 19.66
N GLU A 111 6.63 28.37 20.07
CA GLU A 111 7.00 28.50 21.49
C GLU A 111 6.36 29.71 22.17
N HIS A 112 5.96 30.73 21.40
CA HIS A 112 5.47 32.01 21.94
C HIS A 112 4.00 32.32 21.59
N ASP A 113 3.48 31.81 20.47
CA ASP A 113 2.10 32.05 20.04
C ASP A 113 1.52 30.82 19.32
N ARG A 114 0.66 30.08 20.02
CA ARG A 114 0.08 28.81 19.53
C ARG A 114 -1.16 28.99 18.65
N ASP A 115 -1.84 30.14 18.68
CA ASP A 115 -3.15 30.33 18.05
C ASP A 115 -3.08 31.01 16.66
N ALA A 116 -1.93 31.56 16.27
CA ALA A 116 -1.76 32.34 15.03
C ALA A 116 -1.02 31.63 13.87
N GLU A 117 -0.79 30.31 13.99
CA GLU A 117 0.08 29.50 13.12
C GLU A 117 -0.12 29.77 11.62
N ASN A 118 -1.37 29.70 11.14
CA ASN A 118 -1.68 29.82 9.71
C ASN A 118 -1.36 31.20 9.12
N ARG A 119 -1.48 32.27 9.90
CA ARG A 119 -1.23 33.64 9.41
C ARG A 119 0.27 33.91 9.35
N TYR A 120 1.00 33.49 10.38
CA TYR A 120 2.46 33.62 10.43
C TYR A 120 3.13 32.78 9.34
N PHE A 121 2.71 31.52 9.19
CA PHE A 121 3.23 30.62 8.16
C PHE A 121 3.09 31.22 6.75
N ARG A 122 1.91 31.76 6.40
CA ARG A 122 1.70 32.42 5.09
C ARG A 122 2.56 33.67 4.88
N LYS A 123 2.86 34.42 5.95
CA LYS A 123 3.76 35.57 5.86
C LYS A 123 5.19 35.10 5.65
N LEU A 124 5.61 34.08 6.39
CA LEU A 124 6.93 33.46 6.30
C LEU A 124 7.20 32.94 4.89
N LEU A 125 6.26 32.20 4.27
CA LEU A 125 6.43 31.72 2.88
C LEU A 125 6.72 32.85 1.89
N LYS A 126 6.05 34.00 2.04
CA LYS A 126 6.21 35.15 1.13
C LYS A 126 7.61 35.79 1.20
N GLU A 127 8.31 35.65 2.33
CA GLU A 127 9.70 36.15 2.46
C GLU A 127 10.65 35.42 1.50
N TYR A 128 10.36 34.16 1.17
CA TYR A 128 11.17 33.33 0.27
C TYR A 128 10.73 33.39 -1.20
N TYR A 129 9.63 34.08 -1.51
CA TYR A 129 9.13 34.19 -2.89
C TYR A 129 10.16 34.76 -3.89
N PRO A 130 10.99 35.77 -3.55
CA PRO A 130 12.00 36.26 -4.49
C PRO A 130 13.00 35.19 -4.93
N GLN A 131 13.48 34.36 -3.99
CA GLN A 131 14.41 33.26 -4.24
C GLN A 131 13.71 32.13 -4.99
N ALA A 132 12.53 31.70 -4.51
CA ALA A 132 11.72 30.67 -5.17
C ALA A 132 11.38 31.05 -6.62
N ARG A 133 11.07 32.32 -6.88
CA ARG A 133 10.81 32.83 -8.24
C ARG A 133 12.03 32.70 -9.14
N ARG A 134 13.24 32.92 -8.64
CA ARG A 134 14.48 32.74 -9.43
C ARG A 134 14.68 31.27 -9.80
N ILE A 135 14.54 30.37 -8.84
CA ILE A 135 14.63 28.91 -9.04
C ILE A 135 13.59 28.45 -10.08
N LEU A 136 12.32 28.80 -9.86
CA LEU A 136 11.23 28.41 -10.75
C LEU A 136 11.43 28.97 -12.17
N ARG A 137 11.92 30.20 -12.30
CA ARG A 137 12.24 30.79 -13.62
C ARG A 137 13.26 29.95 -14.37
N ASP A 138 14.31 29.51 -13.69
CA ASP A 138 15.40 28.78 -14.33
C ASP A 138 14.96 27.34 -14.70
N GLN A 139 14.17 26.68 -13.85
CA GLN A 139 13.48 25.42 -14.21
C GLN A 139 12.56 25.57 -15.43
N TYR A 140 11.82 26.67 -15.52
CA TYR A 140 10.95 26.94 -16.67
C TYR A 140 11.73 27.18 -17.98
N LYS A 141 12.91 27.81 -17.91
CA LYS A 141 13.79 27.98 -19.08
C LYS A 141 14.29 26.63 -19.58
N GLU A 142 14.62 25.73 -18.67
CA GLU A 142 15.07 24.37 -18.99
C GLU A 142 13.95 23.54 -19.62
N LEU A 143 12.77 23.50 -19.00
CA LEU A 143 11.63 22.71 -19.47
C LEU A 143 10.98 23.29 -20.74
N TYR A 144 11.01 24.62 -20.91
CA TYR A 144 10.31 25.33 -21.99
C TYR A 144 11.17 26.42 -22.64
N PRO A 145 12.32 26.10 -23.26
CA PRO A 145 13.32 27.07 -23.71
C PRO A 145 12.76 28.15 -24.64
N ARG A 146 11.77 27.80 -25.49
CA ARG A 146 11.15 28.73 -26.45
C ARG A 146 9.90 29.44 -25.93
N ALA A 147 9.29 28.96 -24.85
CA ALA A 147 7.98 29.43 -24.38
C ALA A 147 7.94 29.86 -22.91
N TRP A 148 9.07 29.79 -22.19
CA TRP A 148 9.12 30.01 -20.74
C TRP A 148 8.54 31.38 -20.36
N LYS A 149 8.83 32.46 -21.08
CA LYS A 149 8.29 33.80 -20.79
C LYS A 149 6.76 33.86 -20.81
N LYS A 150 6.10 33.11 -21.70
CA LYS A 150 4.63 33.03 -21.81
C LYS A 150 4.01 32.13 -20.76
N LYS A 151 4.76 31.10 -20.32
CA LYS A 151 4.31 30.15 -19.30
C LYS A 151 4.57 30.64 -17.88
N PHE A 152 5.64 31.40 -17.67
CA PHE A 152 6.09 31.94 -16.39
C PHE A 152 5.53 33.36 -16.17
N THR A 153 4.27 33.44 -15.70
CA THR A 153 3.66 34.71 -15.28
C THR A 153 3.34 34.64 -13.80
N MET A 154 3.44 35.77 -13.09
CA MET A 154 3.12 35.85 -11.66
C MET A 154 1.74 35.30 -11.36
N GLU A 155 0.76 35.61 -12.21
CA GLU A 155 -0.61 35.12 -12.09
C GLU A 155 -0.71 33.59 -12.10
N LYS A 156 0.09 32.90 -12.94
CA LYS A 156 0.05 31.44 -13.05
C LYS A 156 0.77 30.75 -11.89
N ILE A 157 1.90 31.31 -11.47
CA ILE A 157 2.77 30.65 -10.48
C ILE A 157 2.35 30.92 -9.03
N SER A 158 1.59 31.99 -8.76
CA SER A 158 1.14 32.37 -7.41
C SER A 158 -0.27 31.92 -7.05
N LYS A 159 -1.08 31.50 -8.04
CA LYS A 159 -2.43 31.01 -7.78
C LYS A 159 -2.40 29.55 -7.33
N PRO A 160 -3.24 29.16 -6.35
CA PRO A 160 -3.49 27.75 -6.07
C PRO A 160 -3.92 27.02 -7.34
N ARG A 161 -3.43 25.80 -7.52
CA ARG A 161 -3.71 24.99 -8.70
C ARG A 161 -4.75 23.93 -8.36
N LYS A 162 -5.37 23.36 -9.40
CA LYS A 162 -6.28 22.22 -9.26
C LYS A 162 -5.58 20.98 -9.77
N LYS A 163 -5.50 19.94 -8.94
CA LYS A 163 -5.03 18.62 -9.34
C LYS A 163 -6.23 17.68 -9.40
N ARG A 164 -6.38 16.98 -10.53
CA ARG A 164 -7.36 15.90 -10.65
C ARG A 164 -6.71 14.63 -10.13
N ARG A 165 -7.33 13.99 -9.15
CA ARG A 165 -7.01 12.62 -8.75
C ARG A 165 -8.01 11.67 -9.38
N ARG A 166 -7.51 10.51 -9.78
CA ARG A 166 -8.29 9.40 -10.31
C ARG A 166 -8.06 8.23 -9.35
N GLU A 167 -9.10 7.85 -8.65
CA GLU A 167 -9.09 6.67 -7.78
C GLU A 167 -9.85 5.58 -8.52
N ARG A 168 -9.24 4.42 -8.71
CA ARG A 168 -9.89 3.27 -9.32
C ARG A 168 -11.03 2.79 -8.42
N LEU A 169 -12.16 2.45 -9.01
CA LEU A 169 -13.31 1.87 -8.33
C LEU A 169 -13.20 0.35 -8.40
N TYR A 170 -13.06 -0.32 -7.26
CA TYR A 170 -12.94 -1.77 -7.21
C TYR A 170 -14.32 -2.40 -6.95
N ALA A 171 -14.72 -3.36 -7.77
CA ALA A 171 -16.03 -4.04 -7.68
C ALA A 171 -16.09 -5.15 -6.61
N ILE A 172 -15.01 -5.37 -5.86
CA ILE A 172 -14.94 -6.33 -4.77
C ILE A 172 -15.82 -5.84 -3.59
N PRO A 173 -16.48 -6.74 -2.84
CA PRO A 173 -17.33 -6.31 -1.72
C PRO A 173 -16.58 -5.54 -0.64
N GLU A 174 -17.30 -4.68 0.08
CA GLU A 174 -16.82 -4.15 1.37
C GLU A 174 -16.47 -5.30 2.33
N PRO A 175 -15.43 -5.15 3.16
CA PRO A 175 -14.56 -3.99 3.32
C PRO A 175 -13.36 -3.96 2.34
N LEU A 176 -13.26 -4.91 1.40
CA LEU A 176 -12.10 -5.05 0.51
C LEU A 176 -12.03 -4.01 -0.62
N ASN A 177 -13.12 -3.26 -0.86
CA ASN A 177 -13.16 -2.20 -1.87
C ASN A 177 -12.32 -0.97 -1.49
N TYR A 178 -11.90 -0.85 -0.23
CA TYR A 178 -10.94 0.16 0.19
C TYR A 178 -9.52 -0.29 -0.16
N TRP A 179 -9.00 0.30 -1.23
CA TRP A 179 -7.66 0.03 -1.74
C TRP A 179 -6.75 1.23 -1.58
N ASP A 180 -5.52 1.01 -1.14
CA ASP A 180 -4.49 2.05 -1.14
C ASP A 180 -3.83 2.09 -2.52
N SER A 181 -4.14 3.13 -3.31
CA SER A 181 -3.66 3.26 -4.69
C SER A 181 -2.14 3.38 -4.86
N ARG A 182 -1.39 3.46 -3.76
CA ARG A 182 0.08 3.41 -3.78
C ARG A 182 0.60 1.98 -3.85
N ASN A 183 -0.26 1.02 -3.51
CA ASN A 183 0.06 -0.38 -3.52
C ASN A 183 -0.23 -1.01 -4.86
N SER A 184 0.69 -1.85 -5.31
CA SER A 184 0.54 -2.66 -6.51
C SER A 184 -0.01 -4.07 -6.21
N TYR A 185 -0.16 -4.37 -4.92
CA TYR A 185 -0.75 -5.58 -4.34
C TYR A 185 -1.33 -5.24 -2.97
N GLN A 186 -2.29 -6.00 -2.50
CA GLN A 186 -2.75 -5.89 -1.12
C GLN A 186 -2.99 -7.26 -0.53
N GLN A 187 -2.53 -7.46 0.72
CA GLN A 187 -2.75 -8.69 1.44
C GLN A 187 -3.62 -8.44 2.66
N TYR A 188 -4.66 -9.24 2.80
CA TYR A 188 -5.57 -9.20 3.92
C TYR A 188 -5.42 -10.45 4.78
N PHE A 189 -5.44 -10.25 6.09
CA PHE A 189 -5.37 -11.30 7.10
C PHE A 189 -6.72 -11.36 7.82
N ALA A 190 -7.46 -12.45 7.62
CA ALA A 190 -8.80 -12.60 8.16
C ALA A 190 -8.80 -13.55 9.36
N LEU A 191 -9.52 -13.15 10.41
CA LEU A 191 -9.89 -13.98 11.55
C LEU A 191 -11.42 -14.04 11.66
N PRO A 192 -12.05 -15.05 11.03
CA PRO A 192 -13.51 -15.15 10.94
C PRO A 192 -14.22 -15.18 12.28
N GLU A 193 -13.70 -15.93 13.23
CA GLU A 193 -14.30 -16.13 14.55
C GLU A 193 -14.37 -14.83 15.37
N TYR A 194 -13.53 -13.86 15.04
CA TYR A 194 -13.52 -12.54 15.64
C TYR A 194 -14.12 -11.45 14.73
N LYS A 195 -14.51 -11.80 13.49
CA LYS A 195 -14.93 -10.87 12.44
C LYS A 195 -13.92 -9.74 12.22
N VAL A 196 -12.64 -10.10 12.20
CA VAL A 196 -11.53 -9.15 12.07
C VAL A 196 -10.81 -9.32 10.76
N LEU A 197 -10.48 -8.19 10.14
CA LEU A 197 -9.67 -8.13 8.94
C LEU A 197 -8.54 -7.12 9.14
N TRP A 198 -7.31 -7.52 8.87
CA TRP A 198 -6.17 -6.60 8.77
C TRP A 198 -5.74 -6.44 7.32
N GLN A 199 -5.25 -5.26 6.98
CA GLN A 199 -4.74 -4.91 5.66
C GLN A 199 -3.24 -4.66 5.75
N GLY A 200 -2.45 -5.51 5.11
CA GLY A 200 -1.02 -5.31 4.86
C GLY A 200 -0.78 -4.76 3.45
N GLY A 201 0.38 -4.11 3.27
CA GLY A 201 0.83 -3.52 2.00
C GLY A 201 1.96 -2.51 2.21
N GLY A 202 2.40 -1.87 1.13
CA GLY A 202 3.52 -0.92 1.12
C GLY A 202 3.16 0.55 1.35
N GLY A 203 1.87 0.88 1.31
CA GLY A 203 1.36 2.24 1.12
C GLY A 203 1.65 3.15 2.30
N SER A 204 1.78 2.62 3.51
CA SER A 204 2.10 3.39 4.70
C SER A 204 3.00 2.62 5.66
N SER A 205 3.62 3.34 6.60
CA SER A 205 4.42 2.71 7.65
C SER A 205 3.62 1.68 8.47
N GLY A 206 2.36 1.98 8.78
CA GLY A 206 1.46 1.08 9.50
C GLY A 206 1.02 -0.14 8.68
N GLN A 207 0.82 0.01 7.37
CA GLN A 207 0.54 -1.14 6.49
C GLN A 207 1.74 -2.08 6.39
N ARG A 208 2.97 -1.53 6.29
CA ARG A 208 4.21 -2.32 6.25
C ARG A 208 4.45 -3.07 7.56
N GLU A 209 4.21 -2.40 8.69
CA GLU A 209 4.25 -3.04 10.01
C GLU A 209 3.19 -4.14 10.10
N THR A 210 1.96 -3.88 9.66
CA THR A 210 0.87 -4.87 9.64
C THR A 210 1.22 -6.08 8.79
N GLN A 211 1.73 -5.89 7.56
CA GLN A 211 2.17 -6.95 6.66
C GLN A 211 3.18 -7.87 7.33
N SER A 212 4.18 -7.29 7.98
CA SER A 212 5.24 -8.02 8.67
C SER A 212 4.72 -8.72 9.93
N LYS A 213 4.07 -7.98 10.83
CA LYS A 213 3.61 -8.47 12.13
C LYS A 213 2.56 -9.58 12.00
N LEU A 214 1.56 -9.38 11.12
CA LEU A 214 0.52 -10.40 10.87
C LEU A 214 1.08 -11.56 10.05
N GLY A 215 1.95 -11.29 9.06
CA GLY A 215 2.64 -12.33 8.31
C GLY A 215 3.40 -13.30 9.22
N PHE A 216 4.16 -12.78 10.19
CA PHE A 216 4.88 -13.61 11.17
C PHE A 216 3.94 -14.32 12.15
N ALA A 217 2.85 -13.68 12.59
CA ALA A 217 1.88 -14.29 13.49
C ALA A 217 1.15 -15.46 12.83
N PHE A 218 0.71 -15.25 11.58
CA PHE A 218 0.05 -16.28 10.77
C PHE A 218 1.03 -17.40 10.45
N ALA A 219 2.30 -17.12 10.17
CA ALA A 219 3.31 -18.15 9.98
C ALA A 219 3.54 -19.00 11.24
N LEU A 220 3.56 -18.39 12.43
CA LEU A 220 3.64 -19.11 13.71
C LEU A 220 2.43 -20.02 13.92
N PHE A 221 1.24 -19.56 13.54
CA PHE A 221 0.01 -20.36 13.63
C PHE A 221 -0.05 -21.46 12.56
N ASN A 222 0.49 -21.20 11.37
CA ASN A 222 0.55 -22.14 10.24
C ASN A 222 1.35 -23.42 10.55
N GLN A 223 2.22 -23.38 11.57
CA GLN A 223 2.93 -24.55 12.09
C GLN A 223 2.02 -25.52 12.86
N ILE A 224 0.84 -25.06 13.29
CA ILE A 224 -0.16 -25.86 14.02
C ILE A 224 -1.30 -26.26 13.08
N GLN A 225 -1.83 -25.29 12.33
CA GLN A 225 -2.95 -25.48 11.45
C GLN A 225 -2.71 -24.74 10.14
N ALA A 226 -2.83 -25.45 9.02
CA ALA A 226 -2.63 -24.85 7.71
C ALA A 226 -3.64 -23.71 7.46
N ILE A 227 -3.12 -22.56 7.00
CA ILE A 227 -3.92 -21.36 6.74
C ILE A 227 -4.17 -21.25 5.23
N PRO A 228 -5.42 -21.38 4.72
CA PRO A 228 -5.67 -21.20 3.31
C PRO A 228 -5.41 -19.76 2.85
N SER A 229 -4.96 -19.62 1.60
CA SER A 229 -4.67 -18.32 0.99
C SER A 229 -5.32 -18.21 -0.38
N HIS A 230 -6.14 -17.20 -0.58
CA HIS A 230 -6.87 -16.94 -1.83
C HIS A 230 -6.13 -15.87 -2.63
N ILE A 231 -5.84 -16.15 -3.90
CA ILE A 231 -5.10 -15.24 -4.77
C ILE A 231 -6.03 -14.73 -5.88
N PHE A 232 -6.03 -13.41 -6.05
CA PHE A 232 -6.80 -12.71 -7.07
C PHE A 232 -5.91 -11.72 -7.84
N VAL A 233 -6.36 -11.37 -9.04
CA VAL A 233 -5.75 -10.33 -9.88
C VAL A 233 -6.85 -9.37 -10.33
N TYR A 234 -6.64 -8.08 -10.12
CA TYR A 234 -7.37 -7.05 -10.82
C TYR A 234 -6.67 -6.75 -12.16
N ASP A 235 -7.32 -7.08 -13.27
CA ASP A 235 -6.75 -6.84 -14.58
C ASP A 235 -6.85 -5.35 -15.00
N LYS A 236 -6.23 -5.02 -16.14
CA LYS A 236 -6.27 -3.66 -16.71
C LYS A 236 -7.68 -3.16 -17.05
N ASP A 237 -8.67 -4.04 -17.20
CA ASP A 237 -10.05 -3.71 -17.57
C ASP A 237 -10.99 -3.64 -16.36
N ASN A 238 -10.40 -3.66 -15.16
CA ASN A 238 -11.10 -3.57 -13.89
C ASN A 238 -11.94 -4.79 -13.51
N ILE A 239 -11.54 -5.96 -14.00
CA ILE A 239 -12.18 -7.23 -13.70
C ILE A 239 -11.35 -7.94 -12.64
N LEU A 240 -12.02 -8.35 -11.56
CA LEU A 240 -11.41 -9.19 -10.53
C LEU A 240 -11.43 -10.65 -10.99
N GLN A 241 -10.26 -11.20 -11.23
CA GLN A 241 -10.06 -12.58 -11.64
C GLN A 241 -9.51 -13.41 -10.49
N TYR A 242 -9.99 -14.64 -10.37
CA TYR A 242 -9.49 -15.60 -9.40
C TYR A 242 -8.35 -16.42 -10.00
N VAL A 243 -7.27 -16.58 -9.23
CA VAL A 243 -6.10 -17.35 -9.64
C VAL A 243 -6.18 -18.76 -9.04
N ASP A 244 -6.07 -18.87 -7.72
CA ASP A 244 -6.16 -20.15 -7.01
C ASP A 244 -6.42 -19.96 -5.51
N THR A 245 -6.76 -21.06 -4.83
CA THR A 245 -6.78 -21.17 -3.38
C THR A 245 -5.70 -22.17 -2.96
N LEU A 246 -4.70 -21.67 -2.27
CA LEU A 246 -3.64 -22.49 -1.71
C LEU A 246 -4.11 -23.03 -0.36
N LYS A 247 -3.92 -24.33 -0.12
CA LYS A 247 -4.18 -24.97 1.18
C LYS A 247 -3.12 -24.67 2.24
N LYS A 248 -2.25 -23.70 1.99
CA LYS A 248 -1.12 -23.30 2.86
C LYS A 248 -1.03 -21.78 2.89
N LEU A 249 -0.41 -21.27 3.96
CA LEU A 249 -0.16 -19.84 4.09
C LEU A 249 0.70 -19.39 2.91
N CYS A 250 0.25 -18.33 2.25
CA CYS A 250 0.98 -17.63 1.21
C CYS A 250 1.08 -16.17 1.61
N LEU A 251 2.27 -15.60 1.50
CA LEU A 251 2.54 -14.21 1.84
C LEU A 251 3.11 -13.48 0.63
N ALA A 252 2.70 -12.23 0.43
CA ALA A 252 3.40 -11.32 -0.45
C ALA A 252 4.69 -10.88 0.26
N PRO A 253 5.89 -11.21 -0.26
CA PRO A 253 7.15 -10.94 0.40
C PRO A 253 7.52 -9.45 0.36
N THR A 254 6.95 -8.71 -0.59
CA THR A 254 7.07 -7.26 -0.68
C THR A 254 6.67 -6.63 0.66
N ASP A 255 7.46 -5.67 1.13
CA ASP A 255 7.28 -4.97 2.41
C ASP A 255 7.43 -5.81 3.69
N MET A 256 7.61 -7.14 3.62
CA MET A 256 7.89 -7.95 4.81
C MET A 256 9.26 -7.61 5.41
N GLY A 257 9.32 -7.53 6.73
CA GLY A 257 10.51 -7.07 7.47
C GLY A 257 10.67 -5.55 7.50
N SER A 258 9.80 -4.79 6.81
CA SER A 258 9.76 -3.33 6.88
C SER A 258 8.96 -2.89 8.10
N ASN A 259 9.54 -1.99 8.92
CA ASN A 259 8.95 -1.45 10.14
C ASN A 259 8.62 -2.46 11.26
N TYR A 260 8.81 -3.76 11.03
CA TYR A 260 8.80 -4.79 12.05
C TYR A 260 9.79 -5.88 11.65
N HIS A 261 10.96 -5.88 12.28
CA HIS A 261 12.10 -6.69 11.86
C HIS A 261 12.31 -7.91 12.77
N LEU A 262 12.55 -9.05 12.15
CA LEU A 262 13.12 -10.24 12.78
C LEU A 262 14.48 -10.51 12.15
N ASN A 263 15.41 -11.08 12.91
CA ASN A 263 16.68 -11.45 12.31
C ASN A 263 16.48 -12.53 11.23
N HIS A 264 17.41 -12.61 10.28
CA HIS A 264 17.26 -13.47 9.11
C HIS A 264 17.07 -14.95 9.45
N LYS A 265 17.77 -15.47 10.47
CA LYS A 265 17.66 -16.87 10.90
C LYS A 265 16.28 -17.16 11.50
N GLU A 266 15.77 -16.28 12.34
CA GLU A 266 14.42 -16.38 12.90
C GLU A 266 13.35 -16.34 11.81
N MET A 267 13.50 -15.42 10.85
CA MET A 267 12.57 -15.31 9.72
C MET A 267 12.58 -16.56 8.85
N GLN A 268 13.76 -17.10 8.51
CA GLN A 268 13.90 -18.34 7.75
C GLN A 268 13.24 -19.52 8.46
N GLN A 269 13.53 -19.69 9.75
CA GLN A 269 12.95 -20.77 10.53
C GLN A 269 11.42 -20.66 10.62
N LEU A 270 10.92 -19.44 10.81
CA LEU A 270 9.51 -19.16 10.94
C LEU A 270 8.73 -19.40 9.64
N LEU A 271 9.29 -18.95 8.51
CA LEU A 271 8.62 -18.98 7.20
C LEU A 271 8.94 -20.23 6.36
N ARG A 272 9.69 -21.21 6.90
CA ARG A 272 10.12 -22.42 6.18
C ARG A 272 8.98 -23.18 5.47
N ASP A 273 7.79 -23.20 6.08
CA ASP A 273 6.61 -23.92 5.58
C ASP A 273 5.58 -23.01 4.91
N THR A 274 5.95 -21.74 4.71
CA THR A 274 5.13 -20.69 4.11
C THR A 274 5.46 -20.56 2.63
N LEU A 275 4.44 -20.26 1.82
CA LEU A 275 4.60 -19.93 0.41
C LEU A 275 4.79 -18.43 0.25
N ARG A 276 5.51 -18.01 -0.78
CA ARG A 276 5.49 -16.63 -1.26
C ARG A 276 4.75 -16.55 -2.58
N VAL A 277 4.09 -15.42 -2.80
CA VAL A 277 3.51 -15.05 -4.09
C VAL A 277 4.29 -13.88 -4.64
N GLU A 278 4.69 -13.99 -5.89
CA GLU A 278 5.37 -12.92 -6.60
C GLU A 278 4.70 -12.75 -7.97
N ARG A 279 4.67 -11.50 -8.43
CA ARG A 279 4.50 -11.21 -9.85
C ARG A 279 5.82 -10.64 -10.36
N GLY A 280 6.03 -10.71 -11.67
CA GLY A 280 7.18 -10.10 -12.33
C GLY A 280 7.16 -8.57 -12.20
N SER A 281 7.04 -7.86 -13.32
CA SER A 281 7.05 -6.39 -13.29
C SER A 281 5.78 -5.80 -12.68
N ILE A 282 5.94 -4.70 -11.93
CA ILE A 282 4.83 -3.90 -11.39
C ILE A 282 4.15 -3.07 -12.50
N ILE A 283 4.94 -2.66 -13.51
CA ILE A 283 4.54 -1.70 -14.55
C ILE A 283 3.95 -2.41 -15.77
N GLU A 284 4.35 -3.66 -16.01
CA GLU A 284 3.81 -4.45 -17.12
C GLU A 284 2.52 -5.18 -16.72
N PRO A 285 1.67 -5.54 -17.70
CA PRO A 285 0.57 -6.45 -17.46
C PRO A 285 1.06 -7.75 -16.82
N ILE A 286 0.28 -8.30 -15.89
CA ILE A 286 0.64 -9.53 -15.19
C ILE A 286 0.56 -10.69 -16.19
N ARG A 287 1.72 -11.22 -16.57
CA ARG A 287 1.81 -12.38 -17.46
C ARG A 287 1.59 -13.68 -16.70
N ALA A 288 2.10 -13.73 -15.48
CA ALA A 288 1.95 -14.85 -14.57
C ALA A 288 2.01 -14.41 -13.11
N ILE A 289 1.38 -15.21 -12.25
CA ILE A 289 1.60 -15.21 -10.81
C ILE A 289 2.45 -16.43 -10.47
N GLU A 290 3.53 -16.22 -9.73
CA GLU A 290 4.44 -17.27 -9.29
C GLU A 290 4.24 -17.54 -7.81
N VAL A 291 4.13 -18.82 -7.46
CA VAL A 291 4.02 -19.27 -6.08
C VAL A 291 5.12 -20.27 -5.80
N SER A 292 6.00 -19.95 -4.86
CA SER A 292 7.12 -20.80 -4.46
C SER A 292 7.18 -20.94 -2.93
N LEU A 293 8.12 -21.74 -2.42
CA LEU A 293 8.50 -21.65 -1.01
C LEU A 293 9.01 -20.24 -0.70
N PHE A 294 8.74 -19.75 0.51
CA PHE A 294 9.11 -18.39 0.92
C PHE A 294 10.64 -18.20 0.90
N PHE A 295 11.37 -19.20 1.38
CA PHE A 295 12.82 -19.30 1.20
C PHE A 295 13.13 -20.55 0.38
N GLU A 296 13.95 -20.41 -0.66
CA GLU A 296 14.50 -21.55 -1.36
C GLU A 296 15.65 -22.15 -0.54
N ASN A 297 15.71 -23.48 -0.45
CA ASN A 297 16.83 -24.17 0.18
C ASN A 297 18.12 -23.81 -0.58
N GLY A 298 18.91 -22.87 -0.05
CA GLY A 298 20.20 -22.47 -0.63
C GLY A 298 20.36 -21.02 -1.04
N SER A 299 19.38 -20.13 -0.82
CA SER A 299 19.57 -18.69 -1.05
C SER A 299 20.53 -18.12 0.01
N LYS A 300 21.85 -18.16 -0.27
CA LYS A 300 22.83 -17.31 0.40
C LYS A 300 22.38 -15.87 0.19
N GLY A 301 22.05 -15.19 1.29
CA GLY A 301 21.58 -13.82 1.25
C GLY A 301 22.52 -12.96 0.41
N SER A 302 21.97 -12.31 -0.61
CA SER A 302 22.62 -11.15 -1.21
C SER A 302 22.55 -10.03 -0.18
N SER A 303 23.57 -9.96 0.67
CA SER A 303 23.91 -8.73 1.39
C SER A 303 24.36 -7.71 0.34
N ALA A 304 23.43 -6.86 -0.11
CA ALA A 304 23.79 -5.61 -0.74
C ALA A 304 24.00 -4.59 0.40
N SER A 305 25.27 -4.28 0.59
CA SER A 305 25.86 -3.21 1.40
C SER A 305 25.30 -1.83 1.12
#